data_AF-A0A7G2FEN5-F1
#
_entry.id   AF-A0A7G2FEN5-F1
#
_cell.length_a   1.000
_cell.length_b   1.000
_cell.length_c   1.000
_cell.angle_alpha   90.00
_cell.angle_beta   90.00
_cell.angle_gamma   90.00
#
_symmetry.space_group_name_H-M   'P 1'
#
loop_
_entity.id
_entity.type
_entity.pdbx_description
1 polymer ?
#
loop_
_entity_poly.entity_id
_entity_poly.type
_entity_poly.pdbx_seq_one_letter_code
_entity_poly.pdbx_strand_id
1 'polypeptide(L)' 'MKGPLSIAAEIFELTPALVVVEVKKKGGDKMEYDEFCNKELKPKLQNLSSENGQRVSGSRSLPSFLLSDTD' A
#
# COMPACT_ATOMS: atom_id res chain seq x y z
N MET A 1 -27.78 -4.18 16.27
CA MET A 1 -27.73 -2.93 17.05
C MET A 1 -26.89 -1.93 16.27
N LYS A 2 -27.39 -0.70 16.03
CA LYS A 2 -26.62 0.40 15.42
C LYS A 2 -25.87 1.14 16.54
N GLY A 3 -24.75 0.57 16.98
CA GLY A 3 -23.78 1.24 17.87
C GLY A 3 -22.61 1.79 17.06
N PRO A 4 -21.61 2.40 17.71
CA PRO A 4 -20.41 2.88 17.03
C PRO A 4 -19.71 1.78 16.22
N LEU A 5 -19.11 2.17 15.09
CA LEU A 5 -18.23 1.28 14.35
C LEU A 5 -17.06 0.85 15.24
N SER A 6 -16.91 -0.46 15.43
CA SER A 6 -15.77 -1.05 16.12
C SER A 6 -15.14 -2.10 15.23
N ILE A 7 -13.82 -2.06 15.13
CA ILE A 7 -13.02 -2.97 14.31
C ILE A 7 -11.91 -3.60 15.14
N ALA A 8 -11.45 -4.77 14.72
CA ALA A 8 -10.19 -5.33 15.14
C ALA A 8 -9.26 -5.40 13.93
N ALA A 9 -7.98 -5.12 14.14
CA ALA A 9 -6.94 -5.31 13.15
C ALA A 9 -5.93 -6.31 13.70
N GLU A 10 -5.62 -7.33 12.91
CA GLU A 10 -4.59 -8.33 13.18
C GLU A 10 -3.54 -8.21 12.08
N ILE A 11 -2.26 -8.19 12.47
CA ILE A 11 -1.14 -8.02 11.55
C ILE A 11 -0.36 -9.34 11.52
N PHE A 12 -0.14 -9.86 10.33
CA PHE A 12 0.58 -11.10 10.08
C PHE A 12 1.76 -10.84 9.17
N GLU A 13 2.97 -11.14 9.64
CA GLU A 13 4.15 -11.19 8.78
C GLU A 13 4.19 -12.57 8.12
N LEU A 14 4.10 -12.60 6.78
CA LEU A 14 4.22 -13.84 6.01
C LEU A 14 5.64 -14.02 5.49
N THR A 15 6.30 -12.92 5.15
CA THR A 15 7.73 -12.83 4.81
C THR A 15 8.27 -11.46 5.27
N PRO A 16 9.60 -11.26 5.34
CA PRO A 16 10.17 -9.96 5.68
C PRO A 16 9.75 -8.81 4.75
N ALA A 17 9.28 -9.12 3.54
CA ALA A 17 8.81 -8.15 2.54
C ALA A 17 7.28 -8.12 2.38
N LEU A 18 6.54 -9.01 3.06
CA LEU A 18 5.09 -9.13 2.93
C LEU A 18 4.43 -9.22 4.31
N VAL A 19 3.71 -8.14 4.63
CA VAL A 19 2.86 -8.05 5.82
C VAL A 19 1.40 -7.99 5.36
N VAL A 20 0.55 -8.81 5.97
CA VAL A 20 -0.90 -8.82 5.76
C VAL A 20 -1.57 -8.19 6.97
N VAL A 21 -2.49 -7.26 6.72
CA VAL A 21 -3.33 -6.65 7.76
C VAL A 21 -4.76 -7.15 7.56
N GLU A 22 -5.22 -8.01 8.45
CA GLU A 22 -6.60 -8.47 8.47
C GLU A 22 -7.45 -7.51 9.32
N VAL A 23 -8.53 -7.00 8.75
CA VAL A 23 -9.42 -6.05 9.42
C VAL A 23 -10.81 -6.69 9.52
N LYS A 24 -11.36 -6.74 10.73
CA LYS A 24 -12.65 -7.39 11.03
C LYS A 24 -13.58 -6.39 11.69
N LYS A 25 -14.82 -6.30 11.22
CA LYS A 25 -15.89 -5.58 11.94
C LYS A 25 -16.28 -6.35 13.21
N LYS A 26 -16.25 -5.68 14.36
CA LYS A 26 -16.71 -6.21 15.67
C LYS A 26 -18.08 -5.68 16.08
N GLY A 27 -18.47 -4.50 15.58
CA GLY A 27 -19.76 -3.89 15.84
C GLY A 27 -20.04 -2.70 14.93
N GLY A 28 -21.25 -2.17 14.99
CA GLY A 28 -21.70 -1.04 14.17
C GLY A 28 -22.28 -1.43 12.81
N ASP A 29 -22.50 -0.44 11.95
CA ASP A 29 -23.15 -0.62 10.65
C ASP A 29 -22.19 -1.20 9.60
N LYS A 30 -22.71 -1.98 8.64
CA LYS A 30 -21.89 -2.57 7.58
C LYS A 30 -21.49 -1.53 6.54
N MET A 31 -22.41 -0.64 6.15
CA MET A 31 -22.14 0.39 5.15
C MET A 31 -21.08 1.38 5.67
N GLU A 32 -21.17 1.75 6.94
CA GLU A 32 -20.15 2.57 7.62
C GLU A 32 -18.77 1.88 7.62
N TYR A 33 -18.72 0.57 7.93
CA TYR A 33 -17.49 -0.21 7.85
C TYR A 33 -16.90 -0.23 6.44
N ASP A 34 -17.73 -0.50 5.43
CA ASP A 34 -17.30 -0.59 4.03
C ASP A 34 -16.79 0.78 3.53
N GLU A 35 -17.47 1.87 3.91
CA GLU A 35 -17.06 3.24 3.60
C GLU A 35 -15.73 3.59 4.26
N PHE A 36 -15.58 3.33 5.56
CA PHE A 36 -14.33 3.53 6.30
C PHE A 36 -13.17 2.76 5.66
N CYS A 37 -13.39 1.49 5.32
CA CYS A 37 -12.35 0.66 4.70
C CYS A 37 -11.91 1.24 3.34
N ASN A 38 -12.84 1.70 2.51
CA ASN A 38 -12.54 2.13 1.15
C ASN A 38 -12.03 3.57 1.07
N LYS A 39 -12.59 4.48 1.86
CA LYS A 39 -12.26 5.92 1.79
C LYS A 39 -11.09 6.31 2.69
N GLU A 40 -10.86 5.57 3.77
CA GLU A 40 -9.84 5.94 4.75
C GLU A 40 -8.75 4.88 4.91
N LEU A 41 -9.13 3.64 5.25
CA LEU A 41 -8.15 2.64 5.67
C LEU A 41 -7.26 2.16 4.53
N LYS A 42 -7.84 1.69 3.41
CA LYS A 42 -7.08 1.20 2.26
C LYS A 42 -6.11 2.23 1.69
N PRO A 43 -6.51 3.51 1.43
CA PRO A 43 -5.58 4.51 0.93
C PRO A 43 -4.41 4.77 1.89
N LYS A 44 -4.67 4.84 3.21
CA LYS A 44 -3.63 5.06 4.21
C LYS A 44 -2.63 3.89 4.25
N LEU A 45 -3.10 2.65 4.11
CA LEU A 45 -2.23 1.47 4.04
C LEU A 45 -1.43 1.40 2.73
N GLN A 46 -2.02 1.81 1.59
CA GLN A 46 -1.32 1.87 0.30
C GLN A 46 -0.15 2.86 0.31
N ASN A 47 -0.28 3.98 1.02
CA ASN A 47 0.82 4.92 1.20
C ASN A 47 2.00 4.30 1.96
N LEU A 48 1.73 3.41 2.92
CA LEU A 48 2.77 2.70 3.67
C LEU A 48 3.42 1.60 2.85
N SER A 49 2.65 0.90 2.01
CA SER A 49 3.14 -0.15 1.12
C SER A 49 3.87 0.42 -0.09
N SER A 50 4.61 1.51 0.08
CA SER A 50 5.42 2.12 -0.97
C SER A 50 6.31 1.04 -1.57
N GLU A 51 5.91 0.51 -2.73
CA GLU A 51 6.86 0.15 -3.75
C GLU A 51 7.62 1.46 -3.99
N ASN A 52 8.76 1.60 -3.32
CA ASN A 52 9.81 2.52 -3.73
C ASN A 52 10.32 2.03 -5.09
N GLY A 53 9.44 2.06 -6.10
CA GLY A 53 9.81 2.20 -7.48
C GLY A 53 10.51 3.55 -7.51
N GLN A 54 11.83 3.48 -7.38
CA GLN A 54 12.72 4.60 -7.55
C GLN A 54 12.32 5.28 -8.87
N ARG A 55 11.49 6.32 -8.80
CA ARG A 55 11.33 7.28 -9.89
C ARG A 55 12.64 8.02 -9.91
N VAL A 56 13.66 7.39 -10.49
CA VAL A 56 14.82 8.07 -11.02
C VAL A 56 14.28 8.90 -12.18
N SER A 57 13.68 10.04 -11.86
CA SER A 57 13.55 11.16 -12.78
C SER A 57 14.92 11.87 -12.84
N GLY A 58 15.95 11.08 -13.08
CA GLY A 58 17.24 11.54 -13.54
C GLY A 58 17.28 11.12 -14.99
N SER A 59 17.32 12.10 -15.90
CA SER A 59 17.76 11.92 -17.27
C SER A 59 18.92 10.93 -17.25
N ARG A 60 18.70 9.68 -17.67
CA ARG A 60 19.80 8.73 -17.82
C ARG A 60 20.58 9.22 -19.02
N SER A 61 21.49 10.17 -18.82
CA SER A 61 22.59 10.37 -19.73
C SER A 61 23.29 9.01 -19.81
N LEU A 62 23.12 8.33 -20.95
CA LEU A 62 23.84 7.08 -21.18
C LEU A 62 25.33 7.38 -20.99
N PRO A 63 26.08 6.50 -20.31
CA PRO A 63 27.52 6.65 -20.22
C PRO A 63 28.09 6.75 -21.63
N SER A 64 28.98 7.72 -21.87
CA SER A 64 29.60 7.97 -23.17
C SER A 64 30.34 6.77 -23.76
N PHE A 65 30.66 5.78 -22.92
CA PHE A 65 31.30 4.52 -23.33
C PHE A 65 30.38 3.59 -24.13
N LEU A 66 29.06 3.84 -24.16
CA LEU A 66 28.10 3.05 -24.94
C LEU A 66 27.85 3.62 -26.35
N LEU A 67 28.45 4.77 -26.70
CA LEU A 67 28.25 5.41 -28.01
C LEU A 67 29.30 5.01 -29.05
N SER A 68 30.31 4.22 -28.66
CA SER A 68 31.44 3.85 -29.51
C SER A 68 31.37 2.38 -29.88
N ASP A 69 30.41 2.01 -30.73
CA ASP A 69 30.48 0.80 -31.56
C ASP A 69 29.52 0.97 -32.74
N THR A 70 29.98 1.63 -33.78
CA THR A 70 29.42 1.45 -35.13
C THR A 70 30.58 1.64 -36.10
N ASP A 71 30.95 0.54 -36.76
CA ASP A 71 31.88 0.44 -37.89
C ASP A 71 31.26 1.04 -39.16
#